data_AF-A0A651DLQ9-F1
#
_entry.id   AF-A0A651DLQ9-F1
#
_cell.length_a   1.000
_cell.length_b   1.000
_cell.length_c   1.000
_cell.angle_alpha   90.00
_cell.angle_beta   90.00
_cell.angle_gamma   90.00
#
_symmetry.space_group_name_H-M   'P 1'
#
loop_
_entity.id
_entity.type
_entity.pdbx_description
1 polymer ?
#
loop_
_entity_poly.entity_id
_entity_poly.type
_entity_poly.pdbx_seq_one_letter_code
_entity_poly.pdbx_strand_id
1 'polypeptide(L)' 'GGQEATILSIYTSMFHWGAIVAAPGYSDPVQFKAGGNPYGVSTTAGENGIQDDIEDAVKHQAQRTVSVAEWVKAGQNNQ' A
#
# COMPACT_ATOMS: atom_id res chain seq x y z
N GLY A 1 -1.25 -0.60 -16.53
CA GLY A 1 -0.61 0.72 -16.68
C GLY A 1 -1.22 1.79 -15.80
N GLY A 2 -2.54 2.03 -15.87
CA GLY A 2 -3.17 3.15 -15.14
C GLY A 2 -3.11 3.03 -13.60
N GLN A 3 -3.34 1.83 -13.05
CA GLN A 3 -3.38 1.62 -11.60
C GLN A 3 -2.05 1.96 -10.91
N GLU A 4 -0.92 1.46 -11.43
CA GLU A 4 0.41 1.78 -10.91
C GLU A 4 0.72 3.28 -11.03
N ALA A 5 0.42 3.89 -12.18
CA ALA A 5 0.67 5.31 -12.40
C ALA A 5 -0.17 6.20 -11.45
N THR A 6 -1.43 5.83 -11.19
CA THR A 6 -2.28 6.54 -10.22
C THR A 6 -1.65 6.50 -8.82
N ILE A 7 -1.18 5.34 -8.36
CA ILE A 7 -0.54 5.21 -7.04
C ILE A 7 0.75 6.05 -6.97
N LEU A 8 1.60 5.98 -8.00
CA LEU A 8 2.82 6.78 -8.08
C LEU A 8 2.53 8.29 -8.08
N SER A 9 1.43 8.73 -8.70
CA SER A 9 1.01 10.14 -8.66
C SER A 9 0.62 10.59 -7.24
N ILE A 10 -0.04 9.73 -6.47
CA ILE A 10 -0.36 10.00 -5.05
C ILE A 10 0.93 10.11 -4.23
N TYR A 11 1.88 9.20 -4.44
CA TYR A 11 3.18 9.24 -3.77
C TYR A 11 3.97 10.52 -4.09
N THR A 12 3.85 11.01 -5.32
CA THR A 12 4.45 12.31 -5.69
C THR A 12 3.90 13.45 -4.83
N SER A 13 2.59 13.50 -4.58
CA SER A 13 1.99 14.48 -3.66
C SER A 13 2.45 14.26 -2.21
N MET A 14 2.52 13.01 -1.75
CA MET A 14 2.99 12.69 -0.39
C MET A 14 4.43 13.14 -0.13
N PHE A 15 5.30 13.07 -1.13
CA PHE A 15 6.66 13.60 -1.02
C PHE A 15 6.68 15.11 -0.78
N HIS A 16 5.78 15.88 -1.40
CA HIS A 16 5.66 17.32 -1.15
C HIS A 16 5.18 17.64 0.27
N TRP A 17 4.49 16.71 0.94
CA TRP A 17 4.06 16.86 2.33
C TRP A 17 5.14 16.45 3.34
N GLY A 18 6.28 15.94 2.88
CA GLY A 18 7.28 15.32 3.77
C GLY A 18 6.77 14.03 4.43
N ALA A 19 5.75 13.37 3.85
CA ALA A 19 5.20 12.14 4.38
C ALA A 19 6.13 10.96 4.16
N ILE A 20 6.08 9.97 5.06
CA ILE A 20 6.76 8.69 4.90
C ILE A 20 5.85 7.76 4.08
N VAL A 21 6.33 7.33 2.91
CA VAL A 21 5.59 6.38 2.06
C VAL A 21 5.87 4.95 2.50
N ALA A 22 4.85 4.25 3.00
CA ALA A 22 4.92 2.89 3.50
C ALA A 22 4.29 1.86 2.53
N ALA A 23 4.73 1.85 1.26
CA ALA A 23 4.23 0.92 0.23
C ALA A 23 4.35 -0.56 0.63
N PRO A 24 3.43 -1.46 0.19
CA PRO A 24 3.46 -2.87 0.56
C PRO A 24 4.69 -3.61 0.02
N GLY A 25 5.18 -3.24 -1.18
CA GLY A 25 6.20 -4.01 -1.88
C GLY A 25 5.78 -5.47 -2.08
N TYR A 26 6.74 -6.38 -2.20
CA TYR A 26 6.51 -7.83 -2.18
C TYR A 26 6.79 -8.44 -0.80
N SER A 27 6.41 -7.72 0.26
CA SER A 27 6.73 -8.12 1.64
C SER A 27 5.89 -9.30 2.17
N ASP A 28 4.87 -9.72 1.42
CA ASP A 28 4.10 -10.94 1.69
C ASP A 28 3.64 -11.59 0.36
N PRO A 29 3.65 -12.94 0.25
CA PRO A 29 3.20 -13.65 -0.96
C PRO A 29 1.76 -13.32 -1.41
N VAL A 30 0.90 -12.85 -0.51
CA VAL A 30 -0.47 -12.43 -0.82
C VAL A 30 -0.53 -11.36 -1.91
N GLN A 31 0.52 -10.53 -2.02
CA GLN A 31 0.59 -9.48 -3.03
C GLN A 31 0.57 -10.05 -4.45
N PHE A 32 1.15 -11.24 -4.68
CA PHE A 32 1.10 -11.90 -5.99
C PHE A 32 -0.29 -12.43 -6.34
N LYS A 33 -1.09 -12.82 -5.34
CA LYS A 33 -2.49 -13.22 -5.56
C LYS A 33 -3.36 -12.02 -5.96
N ALA A 34 -3.04 -10.85 -5.44
CA ALA A 34 -3.72 -9.58 -5.75
C ALA A 34 -3.17 -8.85 -6.99
N GLY A 35 -2.50 -9.56 -7.90
CA GLY A 35 -1.99 -8.99 -9.16
C GLY A 35 -0.56 -8.44 -9.11
N GLY A 36 0.10 -8.44 -7.95
CA GLY A 36 1.54 -8.20 -7.84
C GLY A 36 1.96 -6.74 -8.02
N ASN A 37 1.21 -5.79 -7.46
CA ASN A 37 1.56 -4.37 -7.53
C ASN A 37 2.36 -3.92 -6.29
N PRO A 38 3.68 -3.69 -6.40
CA PRO A 38 4.51 -3.32 -5.24
C PRO A 38 4.23 -1.91 -4.73
N TYR A 39 3.62 -1.06 -5.54
CA TYR A 39 3.30 0.32 -5.16
C TYR A 39 2.06 0.39 -4.27
N GLY A 40 1.15 -0.57 -4.36
CA GLY A 40 -0.09 -0.58 -3.59
C GLY A 40 -1.09 -1.56 -4.18
N VAL A 41 -1.95 -2.12 -3.35
CA VAL A 41 -3.01 -3.04 -3.80
C VAL A 41 -3.97 -2.30 -4.72
N SER A 42 -4.19 -2.87 -5.90
CA SER A 42 -5.10 -2.35 -6.92
C SER A 42 -5.90 -3.50 -7.51
N THR A 43 -7.13 -3.21 -7.94
CA THR A 43 -8.03 -4.18 -8.59
C THR A 43 -8.69 -3.55 -9.79
N THR A 44 -9.07 -4.37 -10.76
CA THR A 44 -9.90 -3.92 -11.87
C THR A 44 -11.36 -3.90 -11.42
N ALA A 45 -11.94 -2.70 -11.34
CA ALA A 45 -13.37 -2.57 -11.08
C ALA A 45 -14.16 -3.08 -12.30
N GLY A 46 -15.08 -4.03 -12.08
CA GLY A 46 -16.03 -4.48 -13.09
C GLY A 46 -17.47 -4.07 -12.75
N GLU A 47 -18.42 -4.46 -13.60
CA GLU A 47 -19.84 -4.08 -13.44
C GLU A 47 -20.44 -4.47 -12.07
N ASN A 48 -19.93 -5.54 -11.46
CA ASN A 48 -20.39 -6.06 -10.17
C ASN A 48 -19.46 -5.70 -8.99
N GLY A 49 -18.58 -4.70 -9.16
CA GLY A 49 -17.65 -4.26 -8.12
C GLY A 49 -16.25 -4.89 -8.22
N ILE A 50 -15.63 -5.12 -7.06
CA ILE A 50 -14.30 -5.74 -6.96
C ILE A 50 -14.41 -7.21 -7.37
N GLN A 51 -13.70 -7.59 -8.43
CA GLN A 51 -13.75 -8.96 -8.97
C GLN A 51 -12.62 -9.84 -8.44
N ASP A 52 -11.55 -9.23 -7.94
CA ASP A 52 -10.34 -9.92 -7.48
C ASP A 52 -10.41 -10.19 -5.97
N ASP A 53 -9.90 -11.34 -5.53
CA ASP A 53 -9.68 -11.62 -4.11
C ASP A 53 -8.45 -10.85 -3.61
N ILE A 54 -8.68 -9.61 -3.16
CA ILE A 54 -7.64 -8.68 -2.69
C ILE A 54 -7.68 -8.42 -1.19
N GLU A 55 -8.63 -9.00 -0.45
CA GLU A 55 -8.90 -8.62 0.94
C GLU A 55 -7.67 -8.79 1.82
N ASP A 56 -7.00 -9.95 1.72
CA ASP A 56 -5.81 -10.23 2.51
C ASP A 56 -4.63 -9.32 2.11
N ALA A 57 -4.52 -8.93 0.82
CA ALA A 57 -3.49 -8.00 0.39
C ALA A 57 -3.74 -6.58 0.92
N VAL A 58 -5.01 -6.14 0.95
CA VAL A 58 -5.42 -4.86 1.55
C VAL A 58 -5.11 -4.85 3.04
N LYS A 59 -5.45 -5.93 3.76
CA LYS A 59 -5.11 -6.10 5.18
C LYS A 59 -3.62 -6.01 5.41
N HIS A 60 -2.81 -6.70 4.60
CA HIS A 60 -1.35 -6.66 4.69
C HIS A 60 -0.79 -5.25 4.49
N GLN A 61 -1.26 -4.53 3.46
CA GLN A 61 -0.83 -3.15 3.23
C GLN A 61 -1.18 -2.22 4.41
N ALA A 62 -2.39 -2.38 4.97
CA ALA A 62 -2.83 -1.60 6.12
C ALA A 62 -1.99 -1.91 7.37
N GLN A 63 -1.78 -3.20 7.67
CA GLN A 63 -0.92 -3.65 8.77
C GLN A 63 0.48 -3.09 8.65
N ARG A 64 1.10 -3.19 7.47
CA ARG A 64 2.44 -2.63 7.22
C ARG A 64 2.48 -1.12 7.49
N THR A 65 1.46 -0.38 7.04
CA THR A 65 1.37 1.07 7.27
C THR A 65 1.31 1.39 8.77
N VAL A 66 0.48 0.67 9.52
CA VAL A 66 0.36 0.82 10.98
C VAL A 66 1.69 0.48 11.67
N SER A 67 2.34 -0.64 11.31
CA SER A 67 3.62 -1.03 11.91
C SER A 67 4.73 0.00 11.68
N VAL A 68 4.82 0.57 10.47
CA VAL A 68 5.79 1.65 10.19
C VAL A 68 5.49 2.88 11.06
N ALA A 69 4.23 3.27 11.20
CA ALA A 69 3.84 4.39 12.04
C ALA A 69 4.17 4.13 13.53
N GLU A 70 3.93 2.90 14.02
CA GLU A 70 4.30 2.48 15.38
C GLU A 70 5.80 2.55 15.62
N TRP A 71 6.63 2.08 14.66
CA TRP A 71 8.08 2.16 14.78
C TRP A 71 8.58 3.60 14.86
N VAL A 72 8.05 4.49 14.02
CA VAL A 72 8.41 5.91 14.04
C VAL A 72 8.01 6.55 15.38
N LYS A 73 6.79 6.29 15.86
CA LYS A 73 6.30 6.81 17.14
C LYS A 73 7.14 6.31 18.31
N ALA A 74 7.47 5.01 18.35
CA ALA A 74 8.31 4.44 19.38
C ALA A 74 9.73 5.05 19.36
N GLY A 75 10.31 5.22 18.16
CA GLY A 75 11.61 5.86 18.00
C GLY A 75 11.64 7.32 18.48
N GLN A 76 10.57 8.08 18.25
CA GLN A 76 10.45 9.47 18.74
C GLN A 76 10.34 9.56 20.27
N ASN A 77 9.68 8.60 20.92
CA ASN A 77 9.52 8.59 22.38
C ASN A 77 10.79 8.13 23.14
N ASN A 78 11.78 7.60 22.43
CA ASN A 78 13.05 7.15 22.99
C ASN A 78 14.15 8.23 22.91
N GLN A 79 13.80 9.47 22.54
CA GLN A 79 14.66 10.66 22.58
C GLN A 79 14.34 11.51 23.81
#